data_AF-A0AA91GL07-F1
#
_entry.id   AF-A0AA91GL07-F1
#
_cell.length_a   1.000
_cell.length_b   1.000
_cell.length_c   1.000
_cell.angle_alpha   90.00
_cell.angle_beta   90.00
_cell.angle_gamma   90.00
#
_symmetry.space_group_name_H-M   'P 1'
#
loop_
_entity.id
_entity.type
_entity.pdbx_description
1 polymer ?
#
loop_
_entity_poly.entity_id
_entity_poly.type
_entity_poly.pdbx_seq_one_letter_code
_entity_poly.pdbx_strand_id
1 'polypeptide(L)'
;MSLLQQSRKILAACVLILVLTLTTACGAGTATQAKGTVNPPVVGRDVAYGQLERGNSPTAQSFGDWVVQASKGLITDAYVRDNNKLGVVISSKVPPNDVRPLAKSLVEGFRRNFPNQDLKVLVYAPDKKLILTADYDVQTKQVQYS
;
A
#
# COMPACT_ATOMS: atom_id res chain seq x y z
N MET A 1 -0.83 -35.10 46.27
CA MET A 1 -0.59 -34.92 44.82
C MET A 1 -0.49 -33.43 44.48
N SER A 2 0.68 -32.80 44.67
CA SER A 2 0.85 -31.37 44.29
C SER A 2 2.30 -30.97 43.93
N LEU A 3 3.18 -31.93 43.62
CA LEU A 3 4.59 -31.64 43.33
C LEU A 3 4.97 -31.86 41.86
N LEU A 4 4.08 -32.44 41.05
CA LEU A 4 4.34 -32.75 39.63
C LEU A 4 3.80 -31.71 38.64
N GLN A 5 3.01 -30.72 39.09
CA GLN A 5 2.50 -29.65 38.22
C GLN A 5 3.41 -28.40 38.19
N GLN A 6 4.31 -28.25 39.15
CA GLN A 6 5.20 -27.08 39.25
C GLN A 6 6.40 -27.16 38.31
N SER A 7 6.77 -28.35 37.82
CA SER A 7 7.91 -28.56 36.90
C SER A 7 7.64 -28.05 35.48
N ARG A 8 6.38 -27.99 35.04
CA ARG A 8 6.01 -27.54 33.68
C ARG A 8 6.16 -26.04 33.46
N LYS A 9 6.07 -25.21 34.51
CA LYS A 9 6.21 -23.74 34.40
C LYS A 9 7.67 -23.29 34.31
N ILE A 10 8.61 -24.05 34.88
CA ILE A 10 10.03 -23.69 34.90
C ILE A 10 10.70 -23.97 33.54
N LEU A 11 10.28 -25.01 32.83
CA LEU A 11 10.82 -25.37 31.51
C LEU A 11 10.51 -24.33 30.41
N ALA A 12 9.38 -23.62 30.49
CA ALA A 12 9.00 -22.62 29.49
C ALA A 12 9.85 -21.34 29.54
N ALA A 13 10.41 -20.99 30.70
CA ALA A 13 11.26 -19.81 30.86
C ALA A 13 12.67 -20.02 30.29
N CYS A 14 13.21 -21.25 30.35
CA CYS A 14 14.56 -21.55 29.86
C CYS A 14 14.67 -21.52 28.33
N VAL A 15 13.59 -21.79 27.58
CA VAL A 15 13.61 -21.73 26.10
C VAL A 15 13.68 -20.29 25.59
N LEU A 16 13.06 -19.34 26.30
CA LEU A 16 12.96 -17.95 25.85
C LEU A 16 14.29 -17.19 26.01
N ILE A 17 15.15 -17.61 26.95
CA ILE A 17 16.49 -17.04 27.16
C ILE A 17 17.49 -17.54 26.10
N LEU A 18 17.29 -18.76 25.56
CA LEU A 18 18.22 -19.35 24.58
C LEU A 18 18.15 -18.68 23.20
N VAL A 19 16.98 -18.17 22.80
CA VAL A 19 16.77 -17.56 21.47
C VAL A 19 17.41 -16.16 21.35
N LEU A 20 17.69 -15.48 22.48
CA LEU A 20 18.27 -14.12 22.47
C LEU A 20 19.81 -14.05 22.35
N THR A 21 20.51 -15.18 22.24
CA THR A 21 21.99 -15.20 22.23
C THR A 21 22.63 -15.40 20.84
N LEU A 22 21.85 -15.45 19.77
CA LEU A 22 22.37 -15.55 18.40
C LEU A 22 22.52 -14.15 17.77
N THR A 23 23.38 -13.33 18.34
CA THR A 23 24.01 -12.20 17.63
C THR A 23 25.50 -12.46 17.51
N THR A 24 26.01 -12.32 16.28
CA THR A 24 27.39 -12.14 15.77
C THR A 24 27.65 -13.14 14.66
N ALA A 25 28.32 -12.86 13.54
CA ALA A 25 28.82 -11.67 12.89
C ALA A 25 29.30 -12.15 11.51
N CYS A 26 29.20 -11.37 10.45
CA CYS A 26 30.06 -11.49 9.28
C CYS A 26 30.00 -10.18 8.48
N GLY A 27 30.92 -9.27 8.80
CA GLY A 27 31.45 -8.37 7.80
C GLY A 27 32.58 -9.08 7.06
N ALA A 28 32.58 -9.03 5.73
CA ALA A 28 33.76 -9.10 4.87
C ALA A 28 33.30 -8.78 3.44
N GLY A 29 33.75 -7.64 2.90
CA GLY A 29 33.59 -7.34 1.49
C GLY A 29 34.56 -8.15 0.63
N THR A 30 34.15 -8.46 -0.59
CA THR A 30 35.02 -8.47 -1.77
C THR A 30 34.14 -8.40 -3.02
N ALA A 31 34.47 -7.43 -3.88
CA ALA A 31 33.96 -7.33 -5.23
C ALA A 31 34.41 -8.53 -6.08
N THR A 32 33.51 -9.09 -6.88
CA THR A 32 33.88 -9.67 -8.18
C THR A 32 32.67 -9.65 -9.12
N GLN A 33 32.89 -9.07 -10.30
CA GLN A 33 32.00 -9.06 -11.45
C GLN A 33 31.67 -10.47 -11.94
N ALA A 34 30.44 -10.68 -12.39
CA ALA A 34 30.16 -11.67 -13.44
C ALA A 34 29.18 -11.07 -14.46
N LYS A 35 29.78 -10.78 -15.61
CA LYS A 35 29.23 -10.44 -16.91
C LYS A 35 28.06 -11.36 -17.31
N GLY A 36 26.91 -10.77 -17.61
CA GLY A 36 25.77 -11.43 -18.22
C GLY A 36 24.98 -10.42 -19.05
N THR A 37 25.42 -10.21 -20.28
CA THR A 37 24.77 -9.36 -21.28
C THR A 37 23.41 -9.93 -21.63
N VAL A 38 22.34 -9.31 -21.12
CA VAL A 38 21.02 -9.34 -21.75
C VAL A 38 20.56 -7.90 -21.79
N ASN A 39 20.64 -7.28 -22.97
CA ASN A 39 20.05 -5.97 -23.24
C ASN A 39 18.53 -6.07 -22.97
N PRO A 40 17.96 -5.37 -21.97
CA PRO A 40 16.55 -5.06 -22.02
C PRO A 40 16.32 -4.08 -23.19
N PRO A 41 15.21 -4.19 -23.94
CA PRO A 41 14.94 -3.23 -25.00
C PRO A 41 14.84 -1.84 -24.37
N VAL A 42 15.65 -0.91 -24.88
CA VAL A 42 15.47 0.52 -24.67
C VAL A 42 14.14 0.89 -25.32
N VAL A 43 13.08 0.88 -24.51
CA VAL A 43 11.82 1.57 -24.78
C VAL A 43 11.90 2.88 -24.02
N GLY A 44 12.09 3.96 -24.78
CA GLY A 44 12.21 5.31 -24.24
C GLY A 44 10.89 5.79 -23.62
N ARG A 45 11.03 6.69 -22.63
CA ARG A 45 9.99 7.58 -22.09
C ARG A 45 8.81 6.95 -21.33
N ASP A 46 9.07 6.01 -20.42
CA ASP A 46 8.08 5.60 -19.40
C ASP A 46 8.64 5.58 -17.96
N VAL A 47 9.76 6.27 -17.73
CA VAL A 47 10.43 6.32 -16.41
C VAL A 47 9.73 7.24 -15.39
N ALA A 48 8.57 7.83 -15.74
CA ALA A 48 7.84 8.75 -14.85
C ALA A 48 6.73 8.08 -14.02
N TYR A 49 6.29 6.86 -14.37
CA TYR A 49 5.17 6.20 -13.68
C TYR A 49 5.63 5.16 -12.62
N GLY A 50 6.78 4.51 -12.83
CA GLY A 50 7.08 3.25 -12.14
C GLY A 50 7.66 3.34 -10.72
N GLN A 51 8.37 4.41 -10.38
CA GLN A 51 9.22 4.43 -9.18
C GLN A 51 8.90 5.57 -8.18
N LEU A 52 8.22 6.63 -8.61
CA LEU A 52 7.92 7.82 -7.80
C LEU A 52 6.44 7.90 -7.38
N GLU A 53 5.62 6.92 -7.75
CA GLU A 53 4.17 6.95 -7.54
C GLU A 53 3.62 5.92 -6.54
N ARG A 54 4.42 4.94 -6.08
CA ARG A 54 3.99 4.06 -4.99
C ARG A 54 4.02 4.78 -3.63
N GLY A 55 3.11 4.36 -2.75
CA GLY A 55 3.00 4.73 -1.33
C GLY A 55 4.25 5.38 -0.73
N ASN A 56 4.17 6.62 -0.25
CA ASN A 56 5.30 7.27 0.42
C ASN A 56 5.53 6.77 1.86
N SER A 57 4.69 5.86 2.36
CA SER A 57 4.80 5.20 3.66
C SER A 57 4.34 3.74 3.57
N PRO A 58 4.76 2.85 4.50
CA PRO A 58 4.27 1.47 4.55
C PRO A 58 2.73 1.39 4.64
N THR A 59 2.12 2.26 5.46
CA THR A 59 0.66 2.37 5.59
C THR A 59 -0.01 2.78 4.27
N ALA A 60 0.57 3.75 3.55
CA ALA A 60 0.09 4.20 2.26
C ALA A 60 0.15 3.09 1.21
N GLN A 61 1.23 2.31 1.20
CA GLN A 61 1.38 1.17 0.30
C GLN A 61 0.36 0.07 0.62
N SER A 62 0.26 -0.36 1.88
CA SER A 62 -0.69 -1.40 2.31
C SER A 62 -2.14 -1.01 2.01
N PHE A 63 -2.49 0.27 2.16
CA PHE A 63 -3.83 0.75 1.81
C PHE A 63 -4.07 0.70 0.29
N GLY A 64 -3.10 1.11 -0.54
CA GLY A 64 -3.20 0.99 -2.00
C GLY A 64 -3.41 -0.46 -2.45
N ASP A 65 -2.58 -1.38 -1.94
CA ASP A 65 -2.70 -2.82 -2.22
C ASP A 65 -4.07 -3.36 -1.78
N TRP A 66 -4.53 -2.95 -0.58
CA TRP A 66 -5.85 -3.32 -0.07
C TRP A 66 -6.99 -2.79 -0.96
N VAL A 67 -6.90 -1.57 -1.48
CA VAL A 67 -7.92 -0.99 -2.38
C VAL A 67 -8.05 -1.83 -3.64
N VAL A 68 -6.93 -2.22 -4.27
CA VAL A 68 -6.94 -3.08 -5.46
C VAL A 68 -7.61 -4.42 -5.13
N GLN A 69 -7.19 -5.06 -4.03
CA GLN A 69 -7.73 -6.36 -3.61
C GLN A 69 -9.23 -6.29 -3.26
N ALA A 70 -9.64 -5.29 -2.47
CA ALA A 70 -11.02 -5.13 -2.01
C ALA A 70 -11.99 -4.75 -3.13
N SER A 71 -11.49 -4.10 -4.20
CA SER A 71 -12.29 -3.72 -5.36
C SER A 71 -12.74 -4.89 -6.24
N LYS A 72 -12.21 -6.10 -6.01
CA LYS A 72 -12.53 -7.32 -6.78
C LYS A 72 -12.36 -7.13 -8.30
N GLY A 73 -11.35 -6.37 -8.70
CA GLY A 73 -11.00 -6.12 -10.11
C GLY A 73 -11.76 -4.96 -10.75
N LEU A 74 -12.45 -4.13 -9.96
CA LEU A 74 -12.97 -2.84 -10.43
C LEU A 74 -11.85 -1.79 -10.50
N ILE A 75 -10.85 -1.87 -9.63
CA ILE A 75 -9.66 -1.03 -9.61
C ILE A 75 -8.46 -1.89 -10.02
N THR A 76 -7.69 -1.42 -10.99
CA THR A 76 -6.52 -2.15 -11.53
C THR A 76 -5.23 -1.71 -10.88
N ASP A 77 -5.18 -0.48 -10.37
CA ASP A 77 -4.00 0.08 -9.71
C ASP A 77 -4.45 1.14 -8.69
N ALA A 78 -3.69 1.27 -7.60
CA ALA A 78 -3.94 2.28 -6.58
C ALA A 78 -2.67 2.67 -5.85
N TYR A 79 -2.57 3.95 -5.50
CA TYR A 79 -1.46 4.47 -4.72
C TYR A 79 -1.92 5.57 -3.76
N VAL A 80 -1.21 5.70 -2.64
CA VAL A 80 -1.43 6.81 -1.69
C VAL A 80 -0.19 7.68 -1.59
N ARG A 81 -0.35 8.99 -1.69
CA ARG A 81 0.72 9.97 -1.53
C ARG A 81 0.38 10.94 -0.40
N ASP A 82 1.41 11.40 0.29
CA ASP A 82 1.34 12.41 1.36
C ASP A 82 0.39 12.03 2.50
N ASN A 83 0.01 10.74 2.60
CA ASN A 83 -1.03 10.25 3.50
C ASN A 83 -2.40 10.95 3.35
N ASN A 84 -2.65 11.64 2.24
CA ASN A 84 -3.90 12.38 2.01
C ASN A 84 -4.40 12.39 0.56
N LYS A 85 -3.64 11.83 -0.39
CA LYS A 85 -4.04 11.68 -1.80
C LYS A 85 -4.07 10.22 -2.17
N LEU A 86 -5.22 9.71 -2.59
CA LEU A 86 -5.39 8.37 -3.14
C LEU A 86 -5.58 8.49 -4.65
N GLY A 87 -4.68 7.95 -5.44
CA GLY A 87 -4.89 7.74 -6.87
C GLY A 87 -5.38 6.33 -7.14
N VAL A 88 -6.40 6.18 -7.98
CA VAL A 88 -6.94 4.88 -8.40
C VAL A 88 -7.13 4.83 -9.91
N VAL A 89 -6.75 3.73 -10.53
CA VAL A 89 -7.05 3.44 -11.94
C VAL A 89 -8.20 2.45 -11.99
N ILE A 90 -9.32 2.84 -12.59
CA ILE A 90 -10.48 1.96 -12.75
C ILE A 90 -10.29 1.03 -13.96
N SER A 91 -10.87 -0.15 -13.87
CA SER A 91 -10.99 -1.07 -15.00
C SER A 91 -12.10 -0.64 -15.95
N SER A 92 -12.09 -1.21 -17.16
CA SER A 92 -13.19 -1.06 -18.14
C SER A 92 -14.52 -1.68 -17.67
N LYS A 93 -14.55 -2.37 -16.53
CA LYS A 93 -15.76 -2.95 -15.94
C LYS A 93 -16.60 -1.93 -15.18
N VAL A 94 -16.06 -0.75 -14.88
CA VAL A 94 -16.77 0.30 -14.14
C VAL A 94 -17.56 1.17 -15.13
N PRO A 95 -18.90 1.16 -15.08
CA PRO A 95 -19.72 2.04 -15.91
C PRO A 95 -19.49 3.53 -15.56
N PRO A 96 -19.60 4.46 -16.53
CA PRO A 96 -19.45 5.89 -16.26
C PRO A 96 -20.34 6.42 -15.12
N ASN A 97 -21.58 5.91 -15.02
CA ASN A 97 -22.53 6.29 -13.97
C ASN A 97 -22.10 5.82 -12.56
N ASP A 98 -21.25 4.80 -12.47
CA ASP A 98 -20.80 4.20 -11.21
C ASP A 98 -19.47 4.79 -10.71
N VAL A 99 -18.80 5.60 -11.51
CA VAL A 99 -17.52 6.25 -11.13
C VAL A 99 -17.69 7.12 -9.88
N ARG A 100 -18.74 7.93 -9.82
CA ARG A 100 -19.00 8.82 -8.67
C ARG A 100 -19.38 8.03 -7.40
N PRO A 101 -20.33 7.06 -7.43
CA PRO A 101 -20.55 6.16 -6.30
C PRO A 101 -19.30 5.43 -5.81
N LEU A 102 -18.48 4.91 -6.73
CA LEU A 102 -17.21 4.26 -6.40
C LEU A 102 -16.25 5.21 -5.69
N ALA A 103 -16.06 6.42 -6.23
CA ALA A 103 -15.21 7.44 -5.63
C ALA A 103 -15.67 7.81 -4.22
N LYS A 104 -16.98 7.94 -3.99
CA LYS A 104 -17.53 8.17 -2.66
C LYS A 104 -17.17 7.04 -1.69
N SER A 105 -17.33 5.78 -2.10
CA SER A 105 -16.93 4.64 -1.28
C SER A 105 -15.44 4.62 -0.97
N LEU A 106 -14.59 5.02 -1.93
CA LEU A 106 -13.15 5.13 -1.74
C LEU A 106 -12.79 6.22 -0.74
N VAL A 107 -13.40 7.41 -0.83
CA VAL A 107 -13.22 8.49 0.17
C VAL A 107 -13.59 8.00 1.57
N GLU A 108 -14.71 7.30 1.71
CA GLU A 108 -15.16 6.77 3.01
C GLU A 108 -14.19 5.73 3.58
N GLY A 109 -13.62 4.85 2.74
CA GLY A 109 -12.57 3.91 3.14
C GLY A 109 -11.25 4.62 3.48
N PHE A 110 -10.90 5.64 2.71
CA PHE A 110 -9.67 6.40 2.89
C PHE A 110 -9.69 7.20 4.20
N ARG A 111 -10.83 7.83 4.53
CA ARG A 111 -11.03 8.56 5.80
C ARG A 111 -10.86 7.69 7.04
N ARG A 112 -11.19 6.40 6.96
CA ARG A 112 -10.99 5.47 8.09
C ARG A 112 -9.52 5.20 8.38
N ASN A 113 -8.68 5.18 7.35
CA ASN A 113 -7.25 4.89 7.46
C ASN A 113 -6.41 6.16 7.69
N PHE A 114 -6.93 7.31 7.23
CA PHE A 114 -6.25 8.60 7.26
C PHE A 114 -7.16 9.68 7.86
N PRO A 115 -7.48 9.63 9.16
CA PRO A 115 -8.47 10.51 9.79
C PRO A 115 -7.94 11.94 10.03
N ASN A 116 -8.87 12.86 10.35
CA ASN A 116 -8.59 14.22 10.84
C ASN A 116 -7.83 15.15 9.88
N GLN A 117 -8.01 14.95 8.57
CA GLN A 117 -7.39 15.77 7.54
C GLN A 117 -8.25 15.79 6.28
N ASP A 118 -7.99 16.75 5.40
CA ASP A 118 -8.57 16.78 4.07
C ASP A 118 -7.99 15.65 3.22
N LEU A 119 -8.84 15.06 2.38
CA LEU A 119 -8.47 13.91 1.57
C LEU A 119 -8.87 14.13 0.12
N LYS A 120 -8.02 13.68 -0.80
CA LYS A 120 -8.27 13.77 -2.23
C LYS A 120 -8.21 12.38 -2.85
N VAL A 121 -9.26 12.00 -3.58
CA VAL A 121 -9.30 10.78 -4.38
C VAL A 121 -9.29 11.17 -5.85
N LEU A 122 -8.26 10.73 -6.57
CA LEU A 122 -8.06 10.94 -8.00
C LEU A 122 -8.43 9.66 -8.73
N VAL A 123 -9.47 9.71 -9.56
CA VAL A 123 -9.96 8.55 -10.31
C VAL A 123 -9.52 8.68 -11.76
N TYR A 124 -8.71 7.72 -12.21
CA TYR A 124 -8.20 7.62 -13.56
C TYR A 124 -8.92 6.52 -14.34
N ALA A 125 -9.25 6.79 -15.61
CA ALA A 125 -9.74 5.81 -16.55
C ALA A 125 -8.67 4.74 -16.89
N PRO A 126 -9.03 3.63 -17.57
CA PRO A 126 -8.06 2.60 -17.97
C PRO A 126 -6.90 3.12 -18.82
N ASP A 127 -7.10 4.23 -19.56
CA ASP A 127 -6.08 4.92 -20.34
C ASP A 127 -5.27 5.94 -19.51
N LYS A 128 -5.41 5.90 -18.18
CA LYS A 128 -4.75 6.75 -17.18
C LYS A 128 -5.12 8.24 -17.25
N LYS A 129 -6.20 8.60 -17.93
CA LYS A 129 -6.71 9.98 -17.87
C LYS A 129 -7.50 10.21 -16.59
N LEU A 130 -7.27 11.32 -15.92
CA LEU A 130 -8.07 11.74 -14.77
C LEU A 130 -9.50 12.04 -15.25
N ILE A 131 -10.49 11.36 -14.67
CA ILE A 131 -11.90 11.48 -15.06
C ILE A 131 -12.78 12.03 -13.93
N LEU A 132 -12.33 11.94 -12.68
CA LEU A 132 -13.05 12.47 -11.54
C LEU A 132 -12.09 12.70 -10.37
N THR A 133 -12.22 13.84 -9.71
CA THR A 133 -11.60 14.12 -8.42
C THR A 133 -12.69 14.21 -7.36
N ALA A 134 -12.50 13.50 -6.25
CA ALA A 134 -13.34 13.63 -5.06
C ALA A 134 -12.51 14.25 -3.92
N ASP A 135 -12.88 15.45 -3.52
CA ASP A 135 -12.22 16.23 -2.47
C ASP A 135 -13.08 16.20 -1.21
N TYR A 136 -12.57 15.55 -0.16
CA TYR A 136 -13.18 15.53 1.16
C TYR A 136 -12.58 16.63 2.02
N ASP A 137 -13.44 17.51 2.51
CA ASP A 137 -13.11 18.57 3.44
C ASP A 137 -13.49 18.14 4.86
N VAL A 138 -12.51 18.13 5.77
CA VAL A 138 -12.70 17.63 7.14
C VAL A 138 -13.59 18.54 7.99
N GLN A 139 -13.62 19.84 7.69
CA GLN A 139 -14.35 20.85 8.45
C GLN A 139 -15.85 20.77 8.17
N THR A 140 -16.20 20.70 6.89
CA THR A 140 -17.57 20.62 6.40
C THR A 140 -18.11 19.20 6.37
N LYS A 141 -17.22 18.19 6.38
CA LYS A 141 -17.52 16.76 6.22
C LYS A 141 -18.21 16.46 4.89
N GLN A 142 -17.95 17.27 3.87
CA GLN A 142 -18.54 17.12 2.54
C GLN A 142 -17.52 16.60 1.54
N VAL A 143 -18.04 15.91 0.52
CA VAL A 143 -17.25 15.49 -0.64
C VAL A 143 -17.67 16.35 -1.82
N GLN A 144 -16.71 17.09 -2.37
CA GLN A 144 -16.85 17.87 -3.59
C GLN A 144 -16.30 17.09 -4.77
N TYR A 145 -16.90 17.26 -5.94
CA TYR A 145 -16.50 16.54 -7.15
C TYR A 145 -16.10 17.54 -8.23
N SER A 146 -14.98 17.27 -8.90
CA SER A 146 -14.51 18.00 -10.08
C SER A 146 -14.05 17.06 -11.19
#